data_AF-A0A9Y6M7H6-F1
#
_entry.id   AF-A0A9Y6M7H6-F1
#
_cell.length_a   1.000
_cell.length_b   1.000
_cell.length_c   1.000
_cell.angle_alpha   90.00
_cell.angle_beta   90.00
_cell.angle_gamma   90.00
#
_symmetry.space_group_name_H-M   'P 1'
#
loop_
_entity.id
_entity.type
_entity.pdbx_description
1 polymer ?
#
loop_
_entity_poly.entity_id
_entity_poly.type
_entity_poly.pdbx_seq_one_letter_code
_entity_poly.pdbx_strand_id
1 'polypeptide(L)'
;MAARGRGQRMLSFTMETVKGDAPPPSVQQPTPVFPVMERKPLPLTGGEEAEYLLALKQDFRGAMRSLPCFIQPLVTHRDVERYSDKYNRSEQMDKLLDWAPGEAPPTASD
;
A
#
# COMPACT_ATOMS: atom_id res chain seq x y z
N MET A 1 -59.15 0.55 20.58
CA MET A 1 -58.05 0.73 19.61
C MET A 1 -56.75 0.86 20.38
N ALA A 2 -55.75 0.05 20.02
CA ALA A 2 -54.61 -0.30 20.84
C ALA A 2 -53.71 0.88 21.26
N ALA A 3 -53.48 1.02 22.56
CA ALA A 3 -52.39 1.79 23.12
C ALA A 3 -51.07 1.05 22.84
N ARG A 4 -50.29 1.54 21.86
CA ARG A 4 -48.94 1.02 21.58
C ARG A 4 -47.98 1.46 22.69
N GLY A 5 -47.44 0.48 23.39
CA GLY A 5 -46.65 0.62 24.62
C GLY A 5 -45.39 1.49 24.46
N ARG A 6 -45.21 2.39 25.43
CA ARG A 6 -43.95 3.12 25.65
C ARG A 6 -43.09 2.30 26.61
N GLY A 7 -42.30 1.39 26.05
CA GLY A 7 -41.25 0.71 26.81
C GLY A 7 -40.18 1.72 27.23
N GLN A 8 -40.04 1.93 28.54
CA GLN A 8 -38.89 2.60 29.13
C GLN A 8 -37.62 1.88 28.68
N ARG A 9 -36.76 2.56 27.91
CA ARG A 9 -35.43 2.05 27.53
C ARG A 9 -34.51 2.20 28.73
N MET A 10 -34.49 1.22 29.62
CA MET A 10 -33.44 1.11 30.63
C MET A 10 -32.14 0.67 29.95
N LEU A 11 -31.07 1.41 30.18
CA LEU A 11 -29.72 1.01 29.77
C LEU A 11 -29.27 -0.15 30.65
N SER A 12 -28.47 -1.08 30.12
CA SER A 12 -27.93 -2.21 30.88
C SER A 12 -26.89 -1.81 31.94
N PHE A 13 -26.60 -0.52 32.07
CA PHE A 13 -25.67 0.07 33.04
C PHE A 13 -26.33 1.24 33.78
N THR A 14 -25.85 1.51 34.99
CA THR A 14 -26.33 2.58 35.88
C THR A 14 -25.78 3.94 35.43
N MET A 15 -26.67 4.84 35.01
CA MET A 15 -26.32 6.21 34.59
C MET A 15 -25.64 7.00 35.72
N GLU A 16 -26.02 6.75 36.98
CA GLU A 16 -25.48 7.42 38.18
C GLU A 16 -23.98 7.21 38.41
N THR A 17 -23.42 6.11 37.89
CA THR A 17 -21.98 5.82 37.97
C THR A 17 -21.18 6.60 36.91
N VAL A 18 -21.87 7.14 35.89
CA VAL A 18 -21.29 7.93 34.81
C VAL A 18 -21.53 9.40 35.12
N LYS A 19 -20.50 10.06 35.66
CA LYS A 19 -20.58 11.47 36.08
C LYS A 19 -20.77 12.38 34.86
N GLY A 20 -21.94 12.98 34.70
CA GLY A 20 -22.23 13.95 33.64
C GLY A 20 -23.63 14.56 33.78
N ASP A 21 -23.75 15.87 33.56
CA ASP A 21 -24.98 16.65 33.77
C ASP A 21 -26.01 16.44 32.63
N ALA A 22 -25.53 16.15 31.41
CA ALA A 22 -26.35 15.88 30.25
C ALA A 22 -25.72 14.84 29.31
N PRO A 23 -26.53 13.97 28.67
CA PRO A 23 -26.03 13.08 27.63
C PRO A 23 -25.54 13.90 26.41
N PRO A 24 -24.53 13.40 25.67
CA PRO A 24 -24.08 14.07 24.45
C PRO A 24 -25.23 14.18 23.44
N PRO A 25 -25.25 15.24 22.61
CA PRO A 25 -26.28 15.42 21.60
C PRO A 25 -26.29 14.25 20.61
N SER A 26 -27.48 13.86 20.16
CA SER A 26 -27.61 12.85 19.12
C SER A 26 -27.01 13.36 17.80
N VAL A 27 -26.01 12.66 17.29
CA VAL A 27 -25.38 12.96 16.00
C VAL A 27 -26.34 12.56 14.87
N GLN A 28 -26.76 13.51 14.02
CA GLN A 28 -27.71 13.27 12.93
C GLN A 28 -27.05 12.74 11.64
N GLN A 29 -25.77 13.03 11.43
CA GLN A 29 -25.02 12.67 10.23
C GLN A 29 -23.62 12.20 10.61
N PRO A 30 -23.05 11.15 9.97
CA PRO A 30 -21.66 10.78 10.18
C PRO A 30 -20.72 11.95 9.90
N THR A 31 -19.63 12.04 10.65
CA THR A 31 -18.57 13.01 10.39
C THR A 31 -18.03 12.85 8.98
N PRO A 32 -17.67 13.96 8.30
CA PRO A 32 -17.13 13.90 6.95
C PRO A 32 -15.82 13.11 6.90
N VAL A 33 -15.53 12.49 5.75
CA VAL A 33 -14.31 11.70 5.51
C VAL A 33 -13.04 12.55 5.71
N PHE A 34 -13.11 13.84 5.39
CA PHE A 34 -12.02 14.80 5.55
C PHE A 34 -12.48 15.94 6.47
N PRO A 35 -12.19 15.86 7.78
CA PRO A 35 -12.46 16.97 8.69
C PRO A 35 -11.58 18.18 8.34
N VAL A 36 -12.10 19.38 8.61
CA VAL A 36 -11.36 20.63 8.37
C VAL A 36 -10.14 20.68 9.29
N MET A 37 -8.97 20.96 8.70
CA MET A 37 -7.73 21.09 9.46
C MET A 37 -7.54 22.53 9.93
N GLU A 38 -7.30 22.71 11.24
CA GLU A 38 -6.98 24.02 11.83
C GLU A 38 -5.60 24.54 11.40
N ARG A 39 -4.68 23.64 11.02
CA ARG A 39 -3.30 23.97 10.65
C ARG A 39 -2.92 23.33 9.32
N LYS A 40 -2.29 24.10 8.45
CA LYS A 40 -1.73 23.61 7.18
C LYS A 40 -0.33 23.02 7.41
N PRO A 41 0.08 22.04 6.58
CA PRO A 41 1.45 21.53 6.62
C PRO A 41 2.46 22.64 6.29
N LEU A 42 3.68 22.49 6.79
CA LEU A 42 4.77 23.42 6.50
C LEU A 42 5.17 23.36 5.02
N PRO A 43 5.62 24.48 4.43
CA PRO A 43 6.21 24.49 3.10
C PRO A 43 7.43 23.57 3.03
N LEU A 44 7.70 23.02 1.84
CA LEU A 44 8.89 22.21 1.60
C LEU A 44 10.15 23.07 1.69
N THR A 45 11.24 22.48 2.18
CA THR A 45 12.58 23.08 2.14
C THR A 45 13.04 23.22 0.69
N GLY A 46 13.40 24.44 0.30
CA GLY A 46 13.99 24.75 -0.99
C GLY A 46 15.52 24.87 -0.94
N GLY A 47 16.13 25.14 -2.09
CA GLY A 47 17.57 25.32 -2.23
C GLY A 47 18.22 24.24 -3.10
N GLU A 48 19.43 24.54 -3.58
CA GLU A 48 20.18 23.69 -4.53
C GLU A 48 20.41 22.26 -4.00
N GLU A 49 20.74 22.12 -2.71
CA GLU A 49 20.95 20.81 -2.08
C GLU A 49 19.66 19.95 -2.10
N ALA A 50 18.51 20.55 -1.78
CA ALA A 50 17.23 19.84 -1.76
C ALA A 50 16.81 19.41 -3.18
N GLU A 51 17.06 20.26 -4.17
CA GLU A 51 16.79 19.98 -5.59
C GLU A 51 17.72 18.88 -6.13
N TYR A 52 19.01 18.91 -5.77
CA TYR A 52 19.97 17.87 -6.12
C TYR A 52 19.56 16.50 -5.58
N LEU A 53 19.21 16.42 -4.29
CA LEU A 53 18.77 15.16 -3.68
C LEU A 53 17.45 14.66 -4.29
N LEU A 54 16.55 15.56 -4.67
CA LEU A 54 15.31 15.21 -5.36
C LEU A 54 15.62 14.54 -6.72
N ALA A 55 16.50 15.14 -7.52
CA ALA A 55 16.92 14.59 -8.81
C ALA A 55 17.60 13.22 -8.62
N LEU A 56 18.57 13.13 -7.70
CA LEU A 56 19.27 11.89 -7.39
C LEU A 56 18.33 10.76 -6.98
N LYS A 57 17.33 11.06 -6.13
CA LYS A 57 16.30 10.10 -5.75
C LYS A 57 15.51 9.59 -6.96
N GLN A 58 15.19 10.45 -7.91
CA GLN A 58 14.45 10.06 -9.11
C GLN A 58 15.27 9.12 -9.99
N ASP A 59 16.55 9.46 -10.23
CA ASP A 59 17.47 8.64 -11.01
C ASP A 59 17.69 7.28 -10.38
N PHE A 60 17.85 7.24 -9.06
CA PHE A 60 18.05 6.00 -8.31
C PHE A 60 16.89 5.02 -8.49
N ARG A 61 15.65 5.48 -8.62
CA ARG A 61 14.50 4.60 -8.92
C ARG A 61 14.62 3.92 -10.28
N GLY A 62 15.19 4.60 -11.27
CA GLY A 62 15.46 4.02 -12.59
C GLY A 62 16.59 3.00 -12.52
N ALA A 63 17.71 3.41 -11.93
CA ALA A 63 18.90 2.57 -11.77
C ALA A 63 18.60 1.27 -10.99
N MET A 64 17.77 1.34 -9.94
CA MET A 64 17.41 0.15 -9.17
C MET A 64 16.67 -0.90 -9.98
N ARG A 65 15.88 -0.51 -10.99
CA ARG A 65 15.10 -1.46 -11.81
C ARG A 65 15.96 -2.31 -12.73
N SER A 66 17.18 -1.87 -13.04
CA SER A 66 18.13 -2.62 -13.86
C SER A 66 19.06 -3.50 -13.02
N LEU A 67 19.02 -3.40 -11.69
CA LEU A 67 19.87 -4.23 -10.83
C LEU A 67 19.32 -5.67 -10.76
N PRO A 68 20.19 -6.68 -10.62
CA PRO A 68 19.76 -8.08 -10.46
C PRO A 68 18.87 -8.33 -9.23
N CYS A 69 18.94 -7.46 -8.22
CA CYS A 69 18.07 -7.51 -7.05
C CYS A 69 16.64 -7.03 -7.32
N PHE A 70 16.35 -6.45 -8.49
CA PHE A 70 15.01 -6.10 -8.92
C PHE A 70 14.28 -7.31 -9.50
N ILE A 71 13.80 -8.17 -8.59
CA ILE A 71 13.06 -9.37 -8.95
C ILE A 71 11.70 -8.95 -9.54
N GLN A 72 11.50 -9.25 -10.81
CA GLN A 72 10.23 -8.98 -11.50
C GLN A 72 9.21 -10.07 -11.18
N PRO A 73 7.91 -9.72 -11.01
CA PRO A 73 6.87 -10.72 -10.89
C PRO A 73 6.86 -11.64 -12.11
N LEU A 74 6.66 -12.95 -11.87
CA LEU A 74 6.57 -13.92 -12.95
C LEU A 74 5.42 -13.55 -13.88
N VAL A 75 5.73 -13.35 -15.16
CA VAL A 75 4.72 -13.08 -16.18
C VAL A 75 3.94 -14.38 -16.42
N THR A 76 2.62 -14.34 -16.24
CA THR A 76 1.75 -15.48 -16.53
C THR A 76 1.86 -15.88 -18.00
N HIS A 77 1.92 -17.18 -18.27
CA HIS A 77 1.94 -17.70 -19.63
C HIS A 77 0.77 -17.12 -20.42
N ARG A 78 1.03 -16.64 -21.64
CA ARG A 78 -0.01 -16.05 -22.49
C ARG A 78 -0.87 -17.16 -23.08
N ASP A 79 -2.16 -16.92 -23.22
CA ASP A 79 -3.10 -17.94 -23.74
C ASP A 79 -2.82 -18.35 -25.20
N VAL A 80 -2.08 -17.52 -25.94
CA VAL A 80 -1.76 -17.74 -27.35
C VAL A 80 -0.25 -17.59 -27.55
N GLU A 81 0.38 -18.64 -28.06
CA GLU A 81 1.77 -18.62 -28.49
C GLU A 81 1.89 -17.87 -29.83
N ARG A 82 2.81 -16.91 -29.88
CA ARG A 82 3.04 -16.11 -31.09
C ARG A 82 4.45 -16.35 -31.58
N TYR A 83 4.64 -16.42 -32.89
CA TYR A 83 5.98 -16.49 -33.49
C TYR A 83 6.88 -15.32 -33.05
N SER A 84 6.30 -14.15 -32.74
CA SER A 84 7.00 -12.99 -32.20
C SER A 84 7.70 -13.26 -30.87
N ASP A 85 7.21 -14.21 -30.07
CA ASP A 85 7.76 -14.48 -28.74
C ASP A 85 9.18 -15.06 -28.81
N LYS A 86 9.56 -15.64 -29.96
CA LYS A 86 10.94 -16.06 -30.24
C LYS A 86 11.95 -14.93 -30.13
N TYR A 87 11.52 -13.68 -30.36
CA TYR A 87 12.39 -12.50 -30.30
C TYR A 87 12.21 -11.66 -29.03
N ASN A 88 11.20 -11.97 -28.20
CA ASN A 88 10.87 -11.20 -26.99
C ASN A 88 11.42 -11.82 -25.71
N ARG A 89 11.94 -13.06 -25.75
CA ARG A 89 12.63 -13.65 -24.60
C ARG A 89 13.95 -12.90 -24.42
N SER A 90 13.96 -11.90 -23.54
CA SER A 90 15.22 -11.43 -22.96
C SER A 90 15.86 -12.63 -22.29
N GLU A 91 17.09 -12.99 -22.66
CA GLU A 91 17.88 -14.03 -21.98
C GLU A 91 17.82 -13.73 -20.49
N GLN A 92 16.97 -14.48 -19.77
CA GLN A 92 16.74 -14.25 -18.36
C GLN A 92 18.08 -14.43 -17.66
N MET A 93 18.33 -13.60 -16.65
CA MET A 93 19.56 -13.55 -15.86
C MET A 93 19.81 -14.83 -15.02
N ASP A 94 19.34 -15.97 -15.51
CA ASP A 94 19.16 -17.26 -14.84
C ASP A 94 20.45 -18.05 -14.63
N LYS A 95 21.60 -17.56 -15.10
CA LYS A 95 22.88 -18.30 -14.93
C LYS A 95 23.80 -17.81 -13.81
N LEU A 96 23.52 -16.70 -13.13
CA LEU A 96 24.51 -16.08 -12.23
C LEU A 96 24.32 -16.36 -10.74
N LEU A 97 23.10 -16.63 -10.25
CA LEU A 97 22.87 -16.70 -8.81
C LEU A 97 23.05 -18.10 -8.19
N ASP A 98 23.15 -19.14 -9.01
CA ASP A 98 23.19 -20.55 -8.57
C ASP A 98 24.59 -21.17 -8.58
N TRP A 99 25.63 -20.36 -8.37
CA TRP A 99 26.97 -20.88 -8.16
C TRP A 99 27.33 -20.82 -6.68
N ALA A 100 27.30 -21.97 -6.02
CA ALA A 100 27.94 -22.17 -4.73
C ALA A 100 29.44 -22.48 -4.96
N PRO A 101 30.37 -21.95 -4.14
CA PRO A 101 31.80 -22.27 -4.28
C PRO A 101 32.05 -23.74 -3.91
N GLY A 102 31.92 -24.63 -4.89
CA GLY A 102 32.16 -26.07 -4.75
C GLY A 102 31.27 -27.00 -5.60
N GLU A 103 30.22 -26.50 -6.28
CA GLU A 103 29.26 -27.35 -7.01
C GLU A 103 29.20 -27.01 -8.51
N ALA A 104 28.90 -28.01 -9.34
CA ALA A 104 28.79 -27.84 -10.80
C ALA A 104 27.44 -27.19 -11.18
N PRO A 105 27.41 -26.26 -12.16
CA PRO A 105 26.24 -25.43 -12.43
C PRO A 105 25.02 -26.25 -12.91
N PRO A 106 23.78 -25.76 -12.66
CA PRO A 106 22.56 -26.41 -13.09
C PRO A 106 22.53 -26.59 -14.61
N THR A 107 22.27 -27.81 -15.06
CA THR A 107 22.09 -28.14 -16.48
C THR A 107 20.61 -28.07 -16.83
N ALA A 108 20.25 -27.23 -17.80
CA ALA A 108 18.89 -27.14 -18.32
C ALA A 108 18.61 -28.35 -19.23
N SER A 109 17.57 -29.13 -18.94
CA SER A 109 17.06 -30.22 -19.79
C SER A 109 15.59 -29.97 -20.14
N ASP A 110 15.24 -30.26 -21.39
CA ASP A 110 14.07 -29.85 -22.20
C ASP A 110 12.67 -29.93 -21.57
#